data_AF-A0A958TWJ3-F1
#
_entry.id   AF-A0A958TWJ3-F1
#
_cell.length_a   1.000
_cell.length_b   1.000
_cell.length_c   1.000
_cell.angle_alpha   90.00
_cell.angle_beta   90.00
_cell.angle_gamma   90.00
#
_symmetry.space_group_name_H-M   'P 1'
#
loop_
_entity.id
_entity.type
_entity.pdbx_description
1 polymer ?
#
loop_
_entity_poly.entity_id
_entity_poly.type
_entity_poly.pdbx_seq_one_letter_code
_entity_poly.pdbx_strand_id
1 'polypeptide(L)' 'MAQINSFEDLECWKAATELRRYVSKGILSKFPPDEKFALTNQLRRSSRSVSDNI' A
#
# COMPACT_ATOMS: atom_id res chain seq x y z
N MET A 1 23.26 -3.62 -15.79
CA MET A 1 22.20 -3.40 -14.78
C MET A 1 21.44 -2.16 -15.18
N ALA A 2 20.12 -2.11 -15.01
CA ALA A 2 19.36 -0.89 -15.26
C ALA A 2 19.91 0.22 -14.35
N GLN A 3 20.05 1.43 -14.89
CA GLN A 3 20.44 2.58 -14.10
C GLN A 3 19.27 2.96 -13.17
N ILE A 4 19.51 2.95 -11.86
CA ILE A 4 18.55 3.37 -10.85
C ILE A 4 18.73 4.88 -10.65
N ASN A 5 17.69 5.65 -10.96
CA ASN A 5 17.68 7.11 -10.84
C ASN A 5 16.89 7.56 -9.60
N SER A 6 15.92 6.77 -9.14
CA SER A 6 15.16 7.03 -7.91
C SER A 6 14.71 5.72 -7.24
N PHE A 7 14.17 5.83 -6.02
CA PHE A 7 13.55 4.70 -5.31
C PHE A 7 12.37 4.09 -6.10
N GLU A 8 11.73 4.85 -6.99
CA GLU A 8 10.60 4.37 -7.80
C GLU A 8 11.04 3.32 -8.85
N ASP A 9 12.32 3.30 -9.20
CA ASP A 9 12.89 2.31 -10.10
C ASP A 9 13.03 0.93 -9.42
N LEU A 10 13.03 0.87 -8.08
CA LEU A 10 13.20 -0.35 -7.31
C LEU A 10 11.99 -1.27 -7.45
N GLU A 11 12.22 -2.55 -7.77
CA GLU A 11 11.16 -3.56 -7.86
C GLU A 11 10.39 -3.71 -6.55
N CYS A 12 11.05 -3.56 -5.40
CA CYS A 12 10.39 -3.60 -4.09
C CYS A 12 9.41 -2.44 -3.90
N TRP A 13 9.74 -1.22 -4.35
CA TRP A 13 8.85 -0.07 -4.29
C TRP A 13 7.64 -0.23 -5.21
N LYS A 14 7.85 -0.77 -6.42
CA LYS A 14 6.78 -1.08 -7.38
C LYS A 14 5.81 -2.10 -6.78
N ALA A 15 6.33 -3.20 -6.22
CA ALA A 15 5.52 -4.21 -5.53
C ALA A 15 4.76 -3.63 -4.33
N ALA A 16 5.38 -2.77 -3.52
CA ALA A 16 4.71 -2.08 -2.42
C ALA A 16 3.59 -1.14 -2.91
N THR A 17 3.79 -0.46 -4.04
CA THR A 17 2.77 0.38 -4.67
C THR A 17 1.59 -0.44 -5.20
N GLU A 18 1.84 -1.62 -5.76
CA GLU A 18 0.78 -2.56 -6.14
C GLU A 18 0.01 -3.07 -4.92
N LEU A 19 0.72 -3.44 -3.86
CA LEU A 19 0.12 -3.88 -2.60
C LEU A 19 -0.84 -2.84 -2.03
N ARG A 20 -0.44 -1.56 -1.92
CA ARG A 20 -1.33 -0.51 -1.39
C ARG A 20 -2.57 -0.26 -2.24
N ARG A 21 -2.47 -0.42 -3.57
CA ARG A 21 -3.62 -0.33 -4.48
C ARG A 21 -4.55 -1.52 -4.28
N TYR A 22 -4.00 -2.73 -4.17
CA TYR A 22 -4.75 -3.94 -3.90
C TYR A 22 -5.47 -3.89 -2.55
N VAL A 23 -4.79 -3.52 -1.47
CA VAL A 23 -5.41 -3.36 -0.15
C VAL A 23 -6.54 -2.34 -0.23
N SER A 24 -6.28 -1.14 -0.78
CA SER A 24 -7.29 -0.07 -0.82
C SER A 24 -8.51 -0.41 -1.67
N LYS A 25 -8.34 -1.07 -2.83
CA LYS A 25 -9.44 -1.31 -3.78
C LYS A 25 -10.05 -2.70 -3.67
N GLY A 26 -9.26 -3.71 -3.34
CA GLY A 26 -9.64 -5.12 -3.33
C GLY A 26 -10.05 -5.67 -1.96
N ILE A 27 -9.55 -5.07 -0.87
CA ILE A 27 -9.83 -5.49 0.50
C ILE A 27 -10.73 -4.45 1.20
N LEU A 28 -10.25 -3.21 1.38
CA LEU A 28 -10.92 -2.22 2.22
C LEU A 28 -12.29 -1.78 1.71
N SER A 29 -12.55 -1.91 0.41
CA SER A 29 -13.85 -1.61 -0.20
C SER A 29 -14.97 -2.57 0.23
N LYS A 30 -14.62 -3.74 0.78
CA LYS A 30 -15.55 -4.80 1.19
C LYS A 30 -15.85 -4.79 2.68
N PHE A 31 -15.19 -3.91 3.44
CA PHE A 31 -15.31 -3.87 4.88
C PHE A 31 -16.62 -3.19 5.29
N PRO A 32 -17.25 -3.65 6.37
CA PRO A 32 -18.48 -3.05 6.85
C PRO A 32 -18.19 -1.64 7.43
N PRO A 33 -19.15 -0.70 7.38
CA PRO A 33 -18.91 0.69 7.77
C PRO A 33 -18.47 0.90 9.23
N ASP A 34 -18.86 0.01 10.13
CA ASP A 34 -18.47 0.00 11.55
C ASP A 34 -16.95 -0.22 11.76
N GLU A 35 -16.28 -0.92 10.84
CA GLU A 35 -14.84 -1.14 10.85
C GLU A 35 -14.03 0.07 10.34
N LYS A 36 -14.69 1.18 9.96
CA LYS A 36 -14.05 2.35 9.33
C LYS A 36 -12.91 2.91 10.18
N PHE A 37 -13.14 3.07 11.49
CA PHE A 37 -12.15 3.65 12.40
C PHE A 37 -11.27 2.61 13.10
N ALA A 38 -11.64 1.33 13.02
CA ALA A 38 -10.85 0.21 13.52
C ALA A 38 -9.96 -0.36 12.40
N LEU A 39 -10.31 -1.51 11.83
CA LEU A 39 -9.41 -2.25 10.95
C LEU A 39 -9.16 -1.52 9.61
N THR A 40 -10.15 -0.81 9.07
CA THR A 40 -10.03 -0.13 7.77
C THR A 40 -8.93 0.92 7.77
N ASN A 41 -8.90 1.80 8.78
CA ASN A 41 -7.91 2.84 8.89
C ASN A 41 -6.51 2.27 9.17
N GLN A 42 -6.40 1.26 10.03
CA GLN A 42 -5.12 0.64 10.36
C GLN A 42 -4.48 -0.05 9.15
N LEU A 43 -5.26 -0.84 8.40
CA LEU A 43 -4.79 -1.50 7.19
C LEU A 43 -4.43 -0.49 6.10
N ARG A 44 -5.21 0.58 5.93
CA ARG A 44 -4.89 1.64 4.95
C ARG A 44 -3.54 2.29 5.25
N ARG A 45 -3.29 2.63 6.51
CA ARG A 45 -2.07 3.35 6.94
C ARG A 45 -0.85 2.45 6.86
N SER A 46 -0.93 1.25 7.44
CA SER A 46 0.18 0.28 7.41
C SER A 46 0.56 -0.10 5.98
N SER A 47 -0.41 -0.31 5.09
CA SER A 47 -0.15 -0.64 3.69
C SER A 47 0.57 0.48 2.93
N ARG A 48 0.26 1.76 3.18
CA ARG A 48 0.99 2.90 2.60
C ARG A 48 2.39 3.04 3.19
N SER A 49 2.53 2.81 4.49
CA SER A 49 3.81 2.87 5.19
C SER A 49 4.89 2.01 4.55
N VAL A 50 4.53 0.89 3.91
CA VAL A 50 5.51 0.03 3.21
C VAL A 50 6.19 0.78 2.07
N SER A 51 5.44 1.44 1.17
CA SER A 51 6.02 2.21 0.07
C SER A 51 6.71 3.49 0.56
N ASP A 52 6.23 4.06 1.67
CA ASP A 52 6.72 5.34 2.18
C ASP A 52 8.04 5.20 2.97
N ASN A 53 8.42 3.97 3.36
CA ASN A 53 9.68 3.67 4.05
C ASN A 53 10.76 3.06 3.11
N ILE A 54 10.45 2.92 1.82
CA ILE A 54 11.39 2.50 0.77
C ILE A 54 11.86 3.75 0.04
#